data_AF-A0A969BBK2-F1
#
_entry.id   AF-A0A969BBK2-F1
#
_cell.length_a   1.000
_cell.length_b   1.000
_cell.length_c   1.000
_cell.angle_alpha   90.00
_cell.angle_beta   90.00
_cell.angle_gamma   90.00
#
_symmetry.space_group_name_H-M   'P 1'
#
loop_
_entity.id
_entity.type
_entity.pdbx_description
1 polymer ?
#
loop_
_entity_poly.entity_id
_entity_poly.type
_entity_poly.pdbx_seq_one_letter_code
_entity_poly.pdbx_strand_id
1 'polypeptide(L)'
;MANWVGGDRDGHPLVTSEITQYTLRRLRYEAIHLVKGLLGDLSENLSIYCDVANLNQRFVKRLSELEAELNVPLGQFQFEPFKRYVALLQQKLPETRGQVKENEPALSNQAYKTSADLANDLIVLKEAIRDFGANSLAYYDVQKVLRHLSVFGFYLAHLDVRQNSAHYENALLEIIKTSLPFKYEEIKTNPQQFRAFVIDELKNNRPFINRVDHLPDEGARETVKTFHVLGKHIRRYTETALGSLIVSMTRNEYDLFIIYLFMREAGLSHYSSNGLVCPLPVVPLFETIDDLMESPRVVDTFLSHSVTKNSLAYIQQRKALKRPVLEVMIGYSDSNKDGGIVASAWYLYHAQQKLSEVGEKTRRRHQFFSWQGRHHKPWCRANTLVS
;
A
#
# COMPACT_ATOMS: atom_id res chain seq x y z
N MET A 1 2.02 -9.74 -2.45
CA MET A 1 0.80 -10.40 -1.91
C MET A 1 -0.02 -9.37 -1.13
N ALA A 2 -1.35 -9.52 -1.05
CA ALA A 2 -2.22 -8.63 -0.27
C ALA A 2 -2.66 -9.32 1.02
N ASN A 3 -2.82 -8.55 2.10
CA ASN A 3 -3.27 -8.99 3.42
C ASN A 3 -4.42 -8.10 3.89
N TRP A 4 -5.47 -8.71 4.43
CA TRP A 4 -6.62 -8.00 5.01
C TRP A 4 -6.59 -8.05 6.55
N VAL A 5 -5.84 -8.98 7.15
CA VAL A 5 -5.78 -9.14 8.60
C VAL A 5 -5.18 -7.90 9.23
N GLY A 6 -5.96 -7.22 10.07
CA GLY A 6 -5.60 -5.95 10.72
C GLY A 6 -5.83 -4.70 9.86
N GLY A 7 -6.39 -4.84 8.65
CA GLY A 7 -6.79 -3.72 7.80
C GLY A 7 -8.28 -3.70 7.46
N ASP A 8 -8.91 -4.87 7.32
CA ASP A 8 -10.35 -5.01 7.16
C ASP A 8 -11.08 -4.79 8.49
N ARG A 9 -11.89 -3.74 8.55
CA ARG A 9 -12.62 -3.27 9.73
C ARG A 9 -14.12 -3.14 9.47
N ASP A 10 -14.57 -3.56 8.29
CA ASP A 10 -15.98 -3.57 7.92
C ASP A 10 -16.73 -4.60 8.75
N GLY A 11 -17.70 -4.14 9.55
CA GLY A 11 -18.45 -4.98 10.49
C GLY A 11 -17.62 -5.54 11.66
N HIS A 12 -16.36 -5.12 11.84
CA HIS A 12 -15.45 -5.67 12.86
C HIS A 12 -14.82 -4.57 13.74
N PRO A 13 -15.49 -4.10 14.81
CA PRO A 13 -15.05 -2.96 15.62
C PRO A 13 -13.70 -3.18 16.33
N LEU A 14 -13.28 -4.44 16.56
CA LEU A 14 -11.99 -4.73 17.19
C LEU A 14 -10.78 -4.46 16.29
N VAL A 15 -10.98 -4.21 14.98
CA VAL A 15 -9.87 -3.82 14.08
C VAL A 15 -9.70 -2.31 14.13
N THR A 16 -9.02 -1.86 15.18
CA THR A 16 -8.74 -0.44 15.43
C THR A 16 -7.49 0.04 14.69
N SER A 17 -7.26 1.34 14.73
CA SER A 17 -6.09 2.04 14.21
C SER A 17 -4.80 1.53 14.86
N GLU A 18 -4.86 1.16 16.14
CA GLU A 18 -3.77 0.51 16.87
C GLU A 18 -3.46 -0.89 16.34
N ILE A 19 -4.48 -1.69 16.05
CA ILE A 19 -4.31 -3.02 15.41
C ILE A 19 -3.71 -2.86 14.01
N THR A 20 -4.18 -1.91 13.21
CA THR A 20 -3.57 -1.61 11.90
C THR A 20 -2.10 -1.21 12.04
N GLN A 21 -1.77 -0.37 13.02
CA GLN A 21 -0.38 0.02 13.28
C GLN A 21 0.48 -1.18 13.69
N TYR A 22 -0.03 -2.02 14.58
CA TYR A 22 0.61 -3.24 15.03
C TYR A 22 0.89 -4.18 13.86
N THR A 23 -0.10 -4.45 13.02
CA THR A 23 0.05 -5.31 11.84
C THR A 23 1.12 -4.79 10.90
N LEU A 24 1.11 -3.50 10.55
CA LEU A 24 2.11 -2.91 9.65
C LEU A 24 3.54 -3.05 10.22
N ARG A 25 3.70 -2.87 11.53
CA ARG A 25 4.98 -3.09 12.22
C ARG A 25 5.39 -4.55 12.21
N ARG A 26 4.46 -5.46 12.49
CA ARG A 26 4.72 -6.90 12.53
C ARG A 26 5.14 -7.43 11.16
N LEU A 27 4.42 -7.07 10.10
CA LEU A 27 4.75 -7.44 8.72
C LEU A 27 6.15 -6.96 8.33
N ARG A 28 6.50 -5.72 8.68
CA ARG A 28 7.84 -5.16 8.44
C ARG A 28 8.93 -5.91 9.22
N TYR A 29 8.70 -6.19 10.51
CA TYR A 29 9.64 -6.96 11.34
C TYR A 29 9.93 -8.33 10.71
N GLU A 30 8.89 -9.07 10.35
CA GLU A 30 9.02 -10.40 9.73
C GLU A 30 9.74 -10.33 8.38
N ALA A 31 9.44 -9.32 7.54
CA ALA A 31 10.11 -9.12 6.27
C ALA A 31 11.63 -8.99 6.45
N ILE A 32 12.06 -8.14 7.38
CA ILE A 32 13.49 -7.88 7.64
C ILE A 32 14.15 -9.11 8.27
N HIS A 33 13.45 -9.82 9.17
CA HIS A 33 13.96 -11.05 9.76
C HIS A 33 14.21 -12.14 8.70
N LEU A 34 13.27 -12.34 7.77
CA LEU A 34 13.43 -13.26 6.64
C LEU A 34 14.59 -12.87 5.73
N VAL A 35 14.71 -11.58 5.39
CA VAL A 35 15.84 -11.07 4.59
C VAL A 35 17.16 -11.30 5.31
N LYS A 36 17.24 -11.07 6.63
CA LYS A 36 18.45 -11.32 7.43
C LYS A 36 18.86 -12.79 7.36
N GLY A 37 17.90 -13.71 7.48
CA GLY A 37 18.14 -15.15 7.31
C GLY A 37 18.67 -15.50 5.91
N LEU A 38 18.04 -14.97 4.86
CA LEU A 38 18.50 -15.18 3.47
C LEU A 38 19.90 -14.64 3.20
N LEU A 39 20.27 -13.50 3.80
CA LEU A 39 21.64 -13.00 3.74
C LEU A 39 22.61 -13.88 4.54
N GLY A 40 22.14 -14.55 5.60
CA GLY A 40 22.93 -15.52 6.36
C GLY A 40 23.31 -16.71 5.49
N ASP A 41 22.31 -17.36 4.88
CA ASP A 41 22.51 -18.46 3.93
C ASP A 41 23.45 -18.04 2.79
N LEU A 42 23.25 -16.83 2.24
CA LEU A 42 24.10 -16.30 1.17
C LEU A 42 25.55 -16.12 1.64
N SER A 43 25.76 -15.62 2.85
CA SER A 43 27.09 -15.42 3.43
C SER A 43 27.86 -16.75 3.56
N GLU A 44 27.19 -17.81 3.99
CA GLU A 44 27.78 -19.16 4.10
C GLU A 44 28.22 -19.71 2.73
N ASN A 45 27.38 -19.52 1.70
CA ASN A 45 27.66 -19.99 0.34
C ASN A 45 28.78 -19.22 -0.38
N LEU A 46 29.13 -18.01 0.09
CA LEU A 46 30.11 -17.12 -0.55
C LEU A 46 31.51 -17.17 0.09
N SER A 47 31.90 -18.33 0.64
CA SER A 47 33.21 -18.57 1.25
C SER A 47 34.32 -18.78 0.19
N ILE A 48 34.53 -17.76 -0.68
CA ILE A 48 35.52 -17.75 -1.75
C ILE A 48 36.74 -16.94 -1.31
N TYR A 49 37.91 -17.56 -1.34
CA TYR A 49 39.18 -16.89 -1.07
C TYR A 49 39.70 -16.17 -2.32
N CYS A 50 39.84 -14.84 -2.27
CA CYS A 50 40.51 -14.07 -3.32
C CYS A 50 40.98 -12.69 -2.83
N ASP A 51 41.97 -12.13 -3.53
CA ASP A 51 42.38 -10.74 -3.30
C ASP A 51 41.34 -9.78 -3.87
N VAL A 52 40.87 -8.85 -3.03
CA VAL A 52 39.91 -7.81 -3.39
C VAL A 52 40.43 -6.90 -4.51
N ALA A 53 41.75 -6.75 -4.65
CA ALA A 53 42.38 -5.96 -5.71
C ALA A 53 42.12 -6.52 -7.12
N ASN A 54 41.78 -7.80 -7.23
CA ASN A 54 41.48 -8.46 -8.51
C ASN A 54 40.00 -8.38 -8.91
N LEU A 55 39.15 -7.80 -8.07
CA LEU A 55 37.72 -7.65 -8.33
C LEU A 55 37.43 -6.35 -9.09
N ASN A 56 36.25 -6.25 -9.69
CA ASN A 56 35.88 -5.05 -10.45
C ASN A 56 35.85 -3.80 -9.55
N GLN A 57 36.23 -2.65 -10.13
CA GLN A 57 36.38 -1.40 -9.38
C GLN A 57 35.08 -0.94 -8.70
N ARG A 58 33.92 -1.24 -9.30
CA ARG A 58 32.61 -0.89 -8.76
C ARG A 58 32.37 -1.57 -7.40
N PHE A 59 32.69 -2.85 -7.30
CA PHE A 59 32.59 -3.62 -6.05
C PHE A 59 33.56 -3.13 -4.99
N VAL A 60 34.84 -2.96 -5.36
CA VAL A 60 35.89 -2.51 -4.42
C VAL A 60 35.51 -1.16 -3.82
N LYS A 61 35.10 -0.21 -4.66
CA LYS A 61 34.65 1.11 -4.22
C LYS A 61 33.46 1.01 -3.25
N ARG A 62 32.42 0.24 -3.61
CA ARG A 62 31.22 0.14 -2.77
C ARG A 62 31.50 -0.57 -1.44
N LEU A 63 32.37 -1.58 -1.43
CA LEU A 63 32.81 -2.26 -0.22
C LEU A 63 33.47 -1.26 0.75
N SER A 64 34.40 -0.43 0.26
CA SER A 64 35.05 0.60 1.08
C SER A 64 34.07 1.67 1.60
N GLU A 65 33.09 2.06 0.78
CA GLU A 65 32.01 2.97 1.23
C GLU A 65 31.19 2.36 2.36
N LEU A 66 30.78 1.09 2.24
CA LEU A 66 30.02 0.39 3.29
C LEU A 66 30.81 0.27 4.60
N GLU A 67 32.12 0.00 4.52
CA GLU A 67 33.00 -0.08 5.70
C GLU A 67 33.09 1.27 6.43
N ALA A 68 33.24 2.36 5.66
CA ALA A 68 33.26 3.72 6.20
C ALA A 68 31.90 4.13 6.78
N GLU A 69 30.79 3.78 6.12
CA GLU A 69 29.43 4.07 6.57
C GLU A 69 29.10 3.39 7.91
N LEU A 70 29.62 2.18 8.14
CA LEU A 70 29.32 1.34 9.31
C LEU A 70 30.41 1.38 10.40
N ASN A 71 31.53 2.08 10.18
CA ASN A 71 32.69 2.11 11.09
C ASN A 71 33.23 0.71 11.46
N VAL A 72 33.21 -0.24 10.51
CA VAL A 72 33.65 -1.62 10.76
C VAL A 72 35.17 -1.71 10.50
N PRO A 73 35.98 -2.18 11.46
CA PRO A 73 37.42 -2.30 11.25
C PRO A 73 37.76 -3.29 10.13
N LEU A 74 38.78 -2.95 9.34
CA LEU A 74 39.40 -3.82 8.34
C LEU A 74 39.96 -5.07 9.05
N GLY A 75 39.32 -6.23 8.94
CA GLY A 75 39.91 -7.45 9.50
C GLY A 75 39.07 -8.72 9.42
N GLN A 76 37.75 -8.66 9.62
CA GLN A 76 36.93 -9.86 9.50
C GLN A 76 36.75 -10.22 8.02
N PHE A 77 37.08 -11.46 7.65
CA PHE A 77 36.98 -11.97 6.27
C PHE A 77 37.84 -11.23 5.24
N GLN A 78 39.05 -10.78 5.62
CA GLN A 78 39.95 -10.00 4.74
C GLN A 78 40.14 -10.63 3.34
N PHE A 79 40.23 -11.96 3.29
CA PHE A 79 40.43 -12.70 2.05
C PHE A 79 39.15 -13.35 1.48
N GLU A 80 37.99 -13.14 2.12
CA GLU A 80 36.69 -13.59 1.62
C GLU A 80 35.81 -12.36 1.32
N PRO A 81 36.14 -11.56 0.29
CA PRO A 81 35.55 -10.23 0.09
C PRO A 81 34.03 -10.28 -0.15
N PHE A 82 33.51 -11.31 -0.80
CA PHE A 82 32.06 -11.44 -1.02
C PHE A 82 31.28 -11.70 0.27
N LYS A 83 31.81 -12.58 1.13
CA LYS A 83 31.26 -12.87 2.46
C LYS A 83 31.33 -11.65 3.37
N ARG A 84 32.47 -10.94 3.34
CA ARG A 84 32.65 -9.66 4.02
C ARG A 84 31.59 -8.64 3.60
N TYR A 85 31.36 -8.51 2.29
CA TYR A 85 30.35 -7.60 1.74
C TYR A 85 28.96 -7.94 2.27
N VAL A 86 28.54 -9.21 2.22
CA VAL A 86 27.23 -9.64 2.75
C VAL A 86 27.09 -9.38 4.26
N ALA A 87 28.15 -9.58 5.04
CA ALA A 87 28.13 -9.27 6.48
C ALA A 87 27.87 -7.77 6.73
N LEU A 88 28.43 -6.87 5.91
CA LEU A 88 28.12 -5.44 5.97
C LEU A 88 26.68 -5.15 5.58
N LEU A 89 26.14 -5.81 4.54
CA LEU A 89 24.72 -5.67 4.18
C LEU A 89 23.81 -6.07 5.34
N GLN A 90 24.14 -7.16 6.05
CA GLN A 90 23.38 -7.62 7.23
C GLN A 90 23.43 -6.61 8.37
N GLN A 91 24.58 -5.98 8.63
CA GLN A 91 24.71 -4.93 9.64
C GLN A 91 23.96 -3.64 9.26
N LYS A 92 23.89 -3.35 7.95
CA LYS A 92 23.17 -2.19 7.40
C LYS A 92 21.66 -2.40 7.32
N LEU A 93 21.15 -3.60 7.57
CA LEU A 93 19.70 -3.81 7.70
C LEU A 93 19.15 -2.95 8.85
N PRO A 94 17.94 -2.36 8.69
CA PRO A 94 17.33 -1.60 9.76
C PRO A 94 17.07 -2.50 10.97
N GLU A 95 17.43 -2.01 12.16
CA GLU A 95 17.03 -2.66 13.39
C GLU A 95 15.50 -2.68 13.48
N THR A 96 14.93 -3.87 13.52
CA THR A 96 13.53 -4.07 13.89
C THR A 96 13.50 -4.78 15.22
N ARG A 97 13.18 -4.03 16.28
CA ARG A 97 12.88 -4.63 17.58
C ARG A 97 11.48 -5.25 17.47
N GLY A 98 11.37 -6.54 17.76
CA GLY A 98 10.09 -7.26 17.69
C GLY A 98 9.06 -6.80 18.73
N GLN A 99 9.48 -5.99 19.72
CA GLN A 99 8.63 -5.43 20.76
C GLN A 99 8.47 -3.91 20.59
N VAL A 100 7.20 -3.52 20.54
CA VAL A 100 6.66 -2.19 20.29
C VAL A 100 6.99 -1.23 21.44
N LYS A 101 7.60 -0.08 21.14
CA LYS A 101 7.48 1.11 21.99
C LYS A 101 6.96 2.27 21.16
N GLU A 102 6.01 3.03 21.70
CA GLU A 102 5.40 4.18 21.02
C GLU A 102 6.43 5.24 20.60
N ASN A 103 7.57 5.27 21.28
CA ASN A 103 8.70 6.16 21.03
C ASN A 103 9.86 5.45 20.32
N GLU A 104 9.59 4.74 19.21
CA GLU A 104 10.67 4.19 18.39
C GLU A 104 11.53 5.36 17.86
N PRO A 105 12.84 5.37 18.16
CA PRO A 105 13.75 6.40 17.67
C PRO A 105 13.71 6.47 16.14
N ALA A 106 14.16 7.61 15.59
CA ALA A 106 14.32 7.75 14.15
C ALA A 106 15.14 6.59 13.59
N LEU A 107 14.80 6.15 12.37
CA LEU A 107 15.60 5.16 11.65
C LEU A 107 17.06 5.62 11.64
N SER A 108 17.99 4.73 11.98
CA SER A 108 19.42 5.04 11.90
C SER A 108 19.73 5.55 10.49
N ASN A 109 20.41 6.70 10.39
CA ASN A 109 20.83 7.25 9.10
C ASN A 109 21.76 6.31 8.32
N GLN A 110 22.38 5.36 9.01
CA GLN A 110 23.27 4.37 8.39
C GLN A 110 22.52 3.17 7.81
N ALA A 111 21.29 2.89 8.24
CA ALA A 111 20.54 1.70 7.80
C ALA A 111 19.87 1.88 6.43
N TYR A 112 19.58 0.77 5.74
CA TYR A 112 18.77 0.80 4.54
C TYR A 112 17.37 1.35 4.82
N LYS A 113 16.97 2.37 4.06
CA LYS A 113 15.64 2.96 4.16
C LYS A 113 14.61 2.09 3.44
N THR A 114 14.96 1.62 2.25
CA THR A 114 14.10 0.82 1.39
C THR A 114 14.77 -0.50 1.00
N SER A 115 13.96 -1.48 0.60
CA SER A 115 14.48 -2.74 0.06
C SER A 115 15.16 -2.56 -1.30
N ALA A 116 14.86 -1.48 -2.02
CA ALA A 116 15.56 -1.13 -3.27
C ALA A 116 17.01 -0.75 -3.01
N ASP A 117 17.30 -0.07 -1.89
CA ASP A 117 18.67 0.28 -1.51
C ASP A 117 19.53 -0.97 -1.29
N LEU A 118 19.01 -1.98 -0.58
CA LEU A 118 19.67 -3.27 -0.41
C LEU A 118 19.78 -4.04 -1.75
N ALA A 119 18.74 -4.00 -2.59
CA ALA A 119 18.77 -4.65 -3.89
C ALA A 119 19.88 -4.07 -4.79
N ASN A 120 20.10 -2.75 -4.76
CA ASN A 120 21.19 -2.11 -5.49
C ASN A 120 22.56 -2.62 -5.06
N ASP A 121 22.79 -2.77 -3.75
CA ASP A 121 24.05 -3.32 -3.24
C ASP A 121 24.22 -4.81 -3.58
N LEU A 122 23.13 -5.60 -3.60
CA LEU A 122 23.14 -6.99 -4.06
C LEU A 122 23.40 -7.12 -5.56
N ILE A 123 22.98 -6.15 -6.38
CA ILE A 123 23.30 -6.12 -7.82
C ILE A 123 24.80 -5.93 -8.03
N VAL A 124 25.44 -5.03 -7.25
CA VAL A 124 26.91 -4.85 -7.27
C VAL A 124 27.61 -6.17 -6.92
N LEU A 125 27.17 -6.84 -5.86
CA LEU A 125 27.69 -8.16 -5.47
C LEU A 125 27.51 -9.20 -6.60
N LYS A 126 26.32 -9.24 -7.21
CA LYS A 126 26.02 -10.18 -8.30
C LYS A 126 26.94 -9.98 -9.51
N GLU A 127 27.16 -8.73 -9.91
CA GLU A 127 28.06 -8.39 -11.02
C GLU A 127 29.51 -8.80 -10.70
N ALA A 128 29.98 -8.53 -9.48
CA ALA A 128 31.34 -8.90 -9.07
C ALA A 128 31.58 -10.41 -9.07
N ILE A 129 30.64 -11.20 -8.55
CA ILE A 129 30.71 -12.67 -8.55
C ILE A 129 30.68 -13.22 -9.98
N ARG A 130 29.87 -12.62 -10.86
CA ARG A 130 29.80 -12.99 -12.29
C ARG A 130 31.12 -12.71 -12.99
N ASP A 131 31.68 -11.52 -12.80
CA ASP A 131 32.94 -11.10 -13.44
C ASP A 131 34.13 -11.93 -12.93
N PHE A 132 34.08 -12.39 -11.67
CA PHE A 132 35.05 -13.36 -11.11
C PHE A 132 34.92 -14.77 -11.73
N GLY A 133 33.81 -15.08 -12.41
CA GLY A 133 33.57 -16.37 -13.07
C GLY A 133 32.66 -17.34 -12.31
N ALA A 134 32.20 -16.97 -11.10
CA ALA A 134 31.35 -17.81 -10.26
C ALA A 134 29.85 -17.66 -10.61
N ASN A 135 29.51 -17.86 -11.87
CA ASN A 135 28.17 -17.59 -12.44
C ASN A 135 27.03 -18.26 -11.68
N SER A 136 27.19 -19.52 -11.25
CA SER A 136 26.15 -20.24 -10.50
C SER A 136 25.75 -19.49 -9.22
N LEU A 137 26.72 -19.02 -8.43
CA LEU A 137 26.42 -18.28 -7.19
C LEU A 137 25.71 -16.94 -7.48
N ALA A 138 26.08 -16.27 -8.57
CA ALA A 138 25.43 -15.03 -8.99
C ALA A 138 23.95 -15.24 -9.42
N TYR A 139 23.66 -16.29 -10.19
CA TYR A 139 22.34 -16.52 -10.78
C TYR A 139 21.40 -17.39 -9.94
N TYR A 140 21.91 -18.15 -8.98
CA TYR A 140 21.10 -18.94 -8.04
C TYR A 140 21.02 -18.26 -6.66
N ASP A 141 22.15 -18.06 -5.99
CA ASP A 141 22.17 -17.60 -4.59
C ASP A 141 21.84 -16.11 -4.45
N VAL A 142 22.57 -15.22 -5.12
CA VAL A 142 22.29 -13.77 -5.04
C VAL A 142 20.91 -13.45 -5.64
N GLN A 143 20.57 -14.11 -6.75
CA GLN A 143 19.29 -13.92 -7.43
C GLN A 143 18.09 -14.35 -6.58
N LYS A 144 18.24 -15.37 -5.72
CA LYS A 144 17.22 -15.79 -4.75
C LYS A 144 16.85 -14.64 -3.81
N VAL A 145 17.85 -13.96 -3.25
CA VAL A 145 17.63 -12.80 -2.36
C VAL A 145 17.00 -11.63 -3.12
N LEU A 146 17.50 -11.31 -4.32
CA LEU A 146 16.93 -10.26 -5.17
C LEU A 146 15.45 -10.53 -5.52
N ARG A 147 15.10 -11.78 -5.85
CA ARG A 147 13.71 -12.16 -6.10
C ARG A 147 12.85 -11.98 -4.86
N HIS A 148 13.34 -12.40 -3.69
CA HIS A 148 12.63 -12.19 -2.43
C HIS A 148 12.35 -10.71 -2.18
N LEU A 149 13.36 -9.84 -2.32
CA LEU A 149 13.18 -8.39 -2.15
C LEU A 149 12.19 -7.80 -3.16
N SER A 150 12.18 -8.30 -4.41
CA SER A 150 11.23 -7.82 -5.43
C SER A 150 9.77 -8.18 -5.15
N VAL A 151 9.53 -9.29 -4.43
CA VAL A 151 8.18 -9.79 -4.14
C VAL A 151 7.67 -9.31 -2.77
N PHE A 152 8.54 -9.31 -1.77
CA PHE A 152 8.19 -9.10 -0.36
C PHE A 152 8.73 -7.79 0.22
N GLY A 153 9.82 -7.25 -0.35
CA GLY A 153 10.48 -6.04 0.13
C GLY A 153 10.77 -6.06 1.64
N PHE A 154 10.69 -4.89 2.27
CA PHE A 154 10.75 -4.73 3.73
C PHE A 154 9.34 -4.59 4.36
N TYR A 155 8.33 -5.20 3.76
CA TYR A 155 6.94 -5.07 4.20
C TYR A 155 6.14 -6.37 4.12
N LEU A 156 6.68 -7.45 3.55
CA LEU A 156 6.12 -8.81 3.44
C LEU A 156 4.84 -8.90 2.58
N ALA A 157 3.80 -8.15 2.93
CA ALA A 157 2.55 -8.08 2.21
C ALA A 157 2.03 -6.64 2.17
N HIS A 158 1.25 -6.32 1.15
CA HIS A 158 0.51 -5.07 1.08
C HIS A 158 -0.71 -5.17 1.99
N LEU A 159 -0.88 -4.25 2.94
CA LEU A 159 -2.08 -4.21 3.79
C LEU A 159 -3.19 -3.43 3.08
N ASP A 160 -4.28 -4.13 2.73
CA ASP A 160 -5.51 -3.49 2.27
C ASP A 160 -6.30 -3.00 3.50
N VAL A 161 -6.92 -1.82 3.40
CA VAL A 161 -7.80 -1.28 4.44
C VAL A 161 -9.21 -1.21 3.88
N ARG A 162 -10.18 -1.84 4.54
CA ARG A 162 -11.57 -1.90 4.08
C ARG A 162 -12.52 -1.39 5.14
N GLN A 163 -13.46 -0.53 4.73
CA GLN A 163 -14.56 -0.07 5.59
C GLN A 163 -15.79 0.30 4.75
N ASN A 164 -16.96 0.24 5.38
CA ASN A 164 -18.25 0.57 4.80
C ASN A 164 -18.38 2.06 4.41
N SER A 165 -18.95 2.35 3.24
CA SER A 165 -19.20 3.71 2.76
C SER A 165 -20.00 4.58 3.75
N ALA A 166 -21.04 4.02 4.38
CA ALA A 166 -21.88 4.74 5.34
C ALA A 166 -21.11 5.13 6.62
N HIS A 167 -20.14 4.32 7.03
CA HIS A 167 -19.27 4.67 8.16
C HIS A 167 -18.41 5.90 7.83
N TYR A 168 -17.85 5.96 6.62
CA TYR A 168 -17.09 7.12 6.17
C TYR A 168 -17.94 8.37 5.99
N GLU A 169 -19.16 8.22 5.46
CA GLU A 169 -20.14 9.31 5.34
C GLU A 169 -20.45 9.92 6.72
N ASN A 170 -20.80 9.08 7.70
CA ASN A 170 -21.09 9.52 9.08
C ASN A 170 -19.87 10.18 9.74
N ALA A 171 -18.68 9.58 9.59
CA ALA A 171 -17.44 10.13 10.13
C ALA A 171 -17.14 11.52 9.55
N LEU A 172 -17.35 11.72 8.24
CA LEU A 172 -17.16 13.02 7.60
C LEU A 172 -18.21 14.03 8.09
N LEU A 173 -19.47 13.63 8.24
CA LEU A 173 -20.51 14.51 8.78
C LEU A 173 -20.19 14.99 10.20
N GLU A 174 -19.68 14.12 11.08
CA GLU A 174 -19.27 14.52 12.44
C GLU A 174 -18.04 15.44 12.44
N ILE A 175 -17.11 15.27 11.49
CA ILE A 175 -16.01 16.22 11.26
C ILE A 175 -16.55 17.58 10.82
N ILE A 176 -17.47 17.62 9.87
CA ILE A 176 -18.07 18.86 9.36
C ILE A 176 -18.89 19.54 10.45
N LYS A 177 -19.67 18.80 11.23
CA LYS A 177 -20.43 19.32 12.38
C LYS A 177 -19.52 20.02 13.40
N THR A 178 -18.35 19.42 13.66
CA THR A 178 -17.39 19.95 14.63
C THR A 178 -16.61 21.15 14.08
N SER A 179 -16.26 21.14 12.79
CA SER A 179 -15.38 22.16 12.18
C SER A 179 -16.11 23.29 11.45
N LEU A 180 -17.30 23.02 10.91
CA LEU A 180 -18.10 23.89 10.04
C LEU A 180 -19.61 23.76 10.38
N PRO A 181 -20.05 24.12 11.60
CA PRO A 181 -21.41 23.84 12.09
C PRO A 181 -22.53 24.44 11.23
N PHE A 182 -22.32 25.64 10.66
CA PHE A 182 -23.30 26.24 9.76
C PHE A 182 -23.46 25.43 8.46
N LYS A 183 -22.35 24.93 7.91
CA LYS A 183 -22.37 24.12 6.68
C LYS A 183 -23.00 22.75 6.93
N TYR A 184 -22.78 22.18 8.12
CA TYR A 184 -23.39 20.92 8.52
C TYR A 184 -24.93 20.98 8.47
N GLU A 185 -25.52 22.05 8.99
CA GLU A 185 -26.98 22.22 9.00
C GLU A 185 -27.59 22.25 7.58
N GLU A 186 -26.86 22.83 6.60
CA GLU A 186 -27.28 22.84 5.19
C GLU A 186 -27.26 21.42 4.58
N ILE A 187 -26.18 20.67 4.82
CA ILE A 187 -25.91 19.44 4.07
C ILE A 187 -26.48 18.17 4.73
N LYS A 188 -26.72 18.14 6.04
CA LYS A 188 -27.05 16.91 6.78
C LYS A 188 -28.34 16.20 6.31
N THR A 189 -29.28 16.95 5.72
CA THR A 189 -30.58 16.43 5.28
C THR A 189 -30.73 16.40 3.76
N ASN A 190 -29.73 16.87 3.01
CA ASN A 190 -29.81 17.00 1.56
C ASN A 190 -28.61 16.29 0.88
N PRO A 191 -28.80 15.05 0.37
CA PRO A 191 -27.75 14.28 -0.27
C PRO A 191 -27.09 14.99 -1.46
N GLN A 192 -27.84 15.79 -2.23
CA GLN A 192 -27.30 16.54 -3.37
C GLN A 192 -26.38 17.67 -2.91
N GLN A 193 -26.74 18.38 -1.82
CA GLN A 193 -25.87 19.40 -1.24
C GLN A 193 -24.64 18.78 -0.58
N PHE A 194 -24.79 17.65 0.11
CA PHE A 194 -23.66 16.90 0.66
C PHE A 194 -22.69 16.46 -0.44
N ARG A 195 -23.21 15.88 -1.53
CA ARG A 195 -22.41 15.54 -2.73
C ARG A 195 -21.68 16.76 -3.29
N ALA A 196 -22.39 17.88 -3.46
CA ALA A 196 -21.78 19.11 -3.99
C ALA A 196 -20.66 19.63 -3.07
N PHE A 197 -20.86 19.56 -1.75
CA PHE A 197 -19.84 19.92 -0.75
C PHE A 197 -18.59 19.03 -0.87
N VAL A 198 -18.75 17.70 -0.93
CA VAL A 198 -17.62 16.77 -1.07
C VAL A 198 -16.81 17.09 -2.32
N ILE A 199 -17.47 17.30 -3.46
CA ILE A 199 -16.79 17.61 -4.73
C ILE A 199 -16.08 18.97 -4.68
N ASP A 200 -16.70 19.99 -4.06
CA ASP A 200 -16.09 21.32 -3.94
C ASP A 200 -14.87 21.31 -3.02
N GLU A 201 -14.91 20.53 -1.94
CA GLU A 201 -13.79 20.39 -1.00
C GLU A 201 -12.54 19.75 -1.64
N LEU A 202 -12.68 18.97 -2.72
CA LEU A 202 -11.53 18.43 -3.48
C LEU A 202 -10.71 19.52 -4.20
N LYS A 203 -11.20 20.77 -4.25
CA LYS A 203 -10.42 21.92 -4.75
C LYS A 203 -9.46 22.48 -3.70
N ASN A 204 -9.52 21.99 -2.46
CA ASN A 204 -8.74 22.49 -1.34
C ASN A 204 -7.90 21.38 -0.70
N ASN A 205 -6.66 21.69 -0.30
CA ASN A 205 -5.77 20.75 0.38
C ASN A 205 -5.57 21.06 1.89
N ARG A 206 -6.49 21.85 2.48
CA ARG A 206 -6.46 22.12 3.93
C ARG A 206 -7.21 21.02 4.70
N PRO A 207 -6.72 20.55 5.85
CA PRO A 207 -7.50 19.67 6.71
C PRO A 207 -8.68 20.43 7.33
N PHE A 208 -9.74 19.73 7.72
CA PHE A 208 -10.85 20.25 8.51
C PHE A 208 -10.47 20.40 9.98
N ILE A 209 -9.76 19.42 10.52
CA ILE A 209 -9.42 19.36 11.96
C ILE A 209 -7.92 19.29 12.20
N ASN A 210 -7.46 19.98 13.24
CA ASN A 210 -6.07 19.92 13.71
C ASN A 210 -5.90 18.95 14.90
N ARG A 211 -6.92 18.79 15.74
CA ARG A 211 -6.89 17.93 16.93
C ARG A 211 -8.00 16.90 16.89
N VAL A 212 -7.62 15.64 16.67
CA VAL A 212 -8.56 14.49 16.59
C VAL A 212 -9.29 14.28 17.92
N ASP A 213 -8.65 14.55 19.05
CA ASP A 213 -9.24 14.36 20.38
C ASP A 213 -10.47 15.26 20.64
N HIS A 214 -10.67 16.31 19.84
CA HIS A 214 -11.81 17.20 19.94
C HIS A 214 -13.05 16.70 19.18
N LEU A 215 -12.92 15.66 18.34
CA LEU A 215 -14.09 15.03 17.71
C LEU A 215 -14.87 14.26 18.78
N PRO A 216 -16.16 14.55 19.03
CA PRO A 216 -16.93 13.85 20.05
C PRO A 216 -17.25 12.41 19.68
N ASP A 217 -17.52 12.15 18.40
CA ASP A 217 -17.87 10.84 17.88
C ASP A 217 -16.68 9.88 17.83
N GLU A 218 -16.85 8.67 18.37
CA GLU A 218 -15.79 7.68 18.45
C GLU A 218 -15.44 7.08 17.09
N GLY A 219 -16.44 6.84 16.24
CA GLY A 219 -16.23 6.30 14.89
C GLY A 219 -15.45 7.27 14.00
N ALA A 220 -15.78 8.56 14.08
CA ALA A 220 -15.06 9.62 13.38
C ALA A 220 -13.61 9.74 13.89
N ARG A 221 -13.39 9.72 15.21
CA ARG A 221 -12.04 9.68 15.79
C ARG A 221 -11.24 8.50 15.28
N GLU A 222 -11.81 7.30 15.33
CA GLU A 222 -11.16 6.06 14.92
C GLU A 222 -10.83 6.04 13.41
N THR A 223 -11.74 6.55 12.58
CA THR A 223 -11.51 6.74 11.15
C THR A 223 -10.31 7.67 10.91
N VAL A 224 -10.29 8.85 11.53
CA VAL A 224 -9.18 9.80 11.38
C VAL A 224 -7.86 9.23 11.92
N LYS A 225 -7.88 8.56 13.08
CA LYS A 225 -6.70 7.88 13.63
C LYS A 225 -6.15 6.81 12.68
N THR A 226 -7.02 6.10 11.98
CA THR A 226 -6.62 5.09 10.99
C THR A 226 -5.85 5.71 9.83
N PHE A 227 -6.38 6.76 9.20
CA PHE A 227 -5.65 7.44 8.13
C PHE A 227 -4.35 8.09 8.65
N HIS A 228 -4.32 8.58 9.89
CA HIS A 228 -3.07 9.03 10.52
C HIS A 228 -2.04 7.91 10.68
N VAL A 229 -2.45 6.69 11.02
CA VAL A 229 -1.55 5.52 11.09
C VAL A 229 -0.96 5.23 9.72
N LEU A 230 -1.79 5.25 8.66
CA LEU A 230 -1.31 5.10 7.28
C LEU A 230 -0.32 6.20 6.90
N GLY A 231 -0.65 7.46 7.20
CA GLY A 231 0.21 8.61 6.96
C GLY A 231 1.55 8.53 7.68
N LYS A 232 1.54 8.15 8.96
CA LYS A 232 2.76 7.92 9.75
C LYS A 232 3.61 6.79 9.15
N HIS A 233 2.99 5.70 8.71
CA HIS A 233 3.71 4.59 8.08
C HIS A 233 4.38 5.01 6.77
N ILE A 234 3.66 5.74 5.90
CA ILE A 234 4.19 6.23 4.62
C ILE A 234 5.39 7.14 4.85
N ARG A 235 5.24 8.16 5.71
CA ARG A 235 6.31 9.14 6.00
C ARG A 235 7.55 8.50 6.60
N ARG A 236 7.36 7.45 7.41
CA ARG A 236 8.47 6.77 8.11
C ARG A 236 9.14 5.70 7.26
N TYR A 237 8.39 5.00 6.40
CA TYR A 237 8.87 3.83 5.68
C TYR A 237 8.60 3.92 4.18
N THR A 238 7.40 3.57 3.75
CA THR A 238 7.01 3.56 2.34
C THR A 238 5.50 3.35 2.21
N GLU A 239 4.88 3.97 1.20
CA GLU A 239 3.51 3.63 0.80
C GLU A 239 3.39 2.29 0.07
N THR A 240 4.51 1.68 -0.35
CA THR A 240 4.47 0.37 -1.01
C THR A 240 3.99 -0.74 -0.07
N ALA A 241 4.10 -0.57 1.25
CA ALA A 241 3.53 -1.51 2.22
C ALA A 241 1.99 -1.46 2.29
N LEU A 242 1.37 -0.41 1.72
CA LEU A 242 -0.08 -0.25 1.71
C LEU A 242 -0.66 -0.72 0.37
N GLY A 243 -1.75 -1.46 0.47
CA GLY A 243 -2.52 -1.94 -0.66
C GLY A 243 -3.63 -0.96 -1.04
N SER A 244 -4.85 -1.47 -1.15
CA SER A 244 -6.05 -0.73 -1.54
C SER A 244 -6.82 -0.18 -0.35
N LEU A 245 -7.37 1.02 -0.51
CA LEU A 245 -8.41 1.57 0.36
C LEU A 245 -9.77 1.16 -0.24
N ILE A 246 -10.33 0.07 0.29
CA ILE A 246 -11.54 -0.56 -0.22
C ILE A 246 -12.76 0.04 0.47
N VAL A 247 -13.74 0.47 -0.33
CA VAL A 247 -15.00 1.04 0.17
C VAL A 247 -16.11 0.02 -0.04
N SER A 248 -16.49 -0.71 1.01
CA SER A 248 -17.63 -1.66 0.95
C SER A 248 -18.95 -0.90 0.80
N MET A 249 -19.98 -1.59 0.29
CA MET A 249 -21.30 -0.99 0.01
C MET A 249 -21.16 0.34 -0.76
N THR A 250 -20.33 0.39 -1.82
CA THR A 250 -20.20 1.61 -2.63
C THR A 250 -21.47 1.82 -3.45
N ARG A 251 -22.12 2.97 -3.27
CA ARG A 251 -23.40 3.32 -3.92
C ARG A 251 -23.23 4.46 -4.92
N ASN A 252 -22.36 5.42 -4.61
CA ASN A 252 -22.17 6.65 -5.39
C ASN A 252 -20.69 7.02 -5.56
N GLU A 253 -20.37 7.92 -6.49
CA GLU A 253 -18.99 8.36 -6.71
C GLU A 253 -18.42 9.18 -5.54
N TYR A 254 -19.28 9.87 -4.77
CA TYR A 254 -18.83 10.64 -3.63
C TYR A 254 -18.36 9.76 -2.47
N ASP A 255 -18.83 8.51 -2.37
CA ASP A 255 -18.32 7.53 -1.39
C ASP A 255 -16.80 7.35 -1.53
N LEU A 256 -16.31 7.37 -2.78
CA LEU A 256 -14.88 7.26 -3.10
C LEU A 256 -14.14 8.59 -2.86
N PHE A 257 -14.77 9.72 -3.16
CA PHE A 257 -14.18 11.03 -2.93
C PHE A 257 -14.04 11.37 -1.44
N ILE A 258 -14.92 10.86 -0.58
CA ILE A 258 -14.77 10.98 0.88
C ILE A 258 -13.42 10.41 1.34
N ILE A 259 -12.94 9.32 0.72
CA ILE A 259 -11.63 8.73 1.02
C ILE A 259 -10.47 9.68 0.65
N TYR A 260 -10.61 10.46 -0.42
CA TYR A 260 -9.65 11.51 -0.76
C TYR A 260 -9.62 12.61 0.31
N LEU A 261 -10.78 12.98 0.86
CA LEU A 261 -10.84 13.92 1.98
C LEU A 261 -10.20 13.34 3.25
N PHE A 262 -10.37 12.05 3.55
CA PHE A 262 -9.69 11.43 4.70
C PHE A 262 -8.17 11.30 4.52
N MET A 263 -7.69 11.04 3.29
CA MET A 263 -6.26 11.13 2.99
C MET A 263 -5.74 12.56 3.19
N ARG A 264 -6.52 13.57 2.82
CA ARG A 264 -6.20 14.97 3.11
C ARG A 264 -6.14 15.26 4.60
N GLU A 265 -7.11 14.80 5.39
CA GLU A 265 -7.08 14.96 6.86
C GLU A 265 -5.81 14.35 7.48
N ALA A 266 -5.29 13.25 6.94
CA ALA A 266 -4.04 12.64 7.40
C ALA A 266 -2.75 13.25 6.84
N GLY A 267 -2.86 14.31 6.02
CA GLY A 267 -1.74 14.97 5.36
C GLY A 267 -1.06 14.11 4.29
N LEU A 268 -1.82 13.23 3.63
CA LEU A 268 -1.32 12.37 2.54
C LEU A 268 -1.47 13.02 1.17
N SER A 269 -2.47 13.88 0.98
CA SER A 269 -2.67 14.57 -0.30
C SER A 269 -1.78 15.79 -0.45
N HIS A 270 -1.34 16.03 -1.69
CA HIS A 270 -0.49 17.17 -2.03
C HIS A 270 -0.77 17.63 -3.46
N TYR A 271 -0.37 18.86 -3.79
CA TYR A 271 -0.45 19.37 -5.15
C TYR A 271 0.74 18.90 -5.98
N SER A 272 0.44 18.33 -7.14
CA SER A 272 1.38 18.11 -8.23
C SER A 272 1.23 19.22 -9.28
N SER A 273 2.06 19.20 -10.32
CA SER A 273 1.92 20.09 -11.48
C SER A 273 0.54 20.00 -12.16
N ASN A 274 -0.18 18.88 -12.00
CA ASN A 274 -1.48 18.65 -12.61
C ASN A 274 -2.66 18.91 -11.66
N GLY A 275 -2.41 19.30 -10.40
CA GLY A 275 -3.41 19.53 -9.37
C GLY A 275 -3.29 18.56 -8.18
N LEU A 276 -4.35 18.51 -7.37
CA LEU A 276 -4.40 17.69 -6.16
C LEU A 276 -4.23 16.20 -6.49
N VAL A 277 -3.43 15.50 -5.68
CA VAL A 277 -3.10 14.08 -5.80
C VAL A 277 -3.26 13.40 -4.44
N CYS A 278 -3.83 12.20 -4.47
CA CYS A 278 -3.83 11.26 -3.34
C CYS A 278 -2.97 10.02 -3.69
N PRO A 279 -2.06 9.58 -2.81
CA PRO A 279 -1.04 8.59 -3.16
C PRO A 279 -1.51 7.12 -3.10
N LEU A 280 -2.67 6.85 -2.50
CA LEU A 280 -3.20 5.50 -2.30
C LEU A 280 -4.37 5.18 -3.24
N PRO A 281 -4.46 3.94 -3.77
CA PRO A 281 -5.56 3.52 -4.61
C PRO A 281 -6.84 3.37 -3.79
N VAL A 282 -7.91 4.04 -4.24
CA VAL A 282 -9.27 3.91 -3.70
C VAL A 282 -10.05 2.96 -4.60
N VAL A 283 -10.62 1.92 -4.00
CA VAL A 283 -11.23 0.79 -4.72
C VAL A 283 -12.70 0.66 -4.30
N PRO A 284 -13.65 0.89 -5.21
CA PRO A 284 -15.05 0.61 -4.93
C PRO A 284 -15.28 -0.89 -4.82
N LEU A 285 -16.10 -1.30 -3.85
CA LEU A 285 -16.66 -2.64 -3.73
C LEU A 285 -18.19 -2.55 -3.87
N PHE A 286 -18.69 -3.05 -5.01
CA PHE A 286 -20.13 -3.11 -5.31
C PHE A 286 -20.68 -4.47 -4.89
N GLU A 287 -21.73 -4.48 -4.07
CA GLU A 287 -22.18 -5.68 -3.34
C GLU A 287 -23.66 -6.01 -3.55
N THR A 288 -24.54 -5.01 -3.66
CA THR A 288 -25.97 -5.24 -3.93
C THR A 288 -26.27 -5.23 -5.42
N ILE A 289 -27.43 -5.75 -5.85
CA ILE A 289 -27.83 -5.73 -7.26
C ILE A 289 -27.93 -4.29 -7.80
N ASP A 290 -28.50 -3.38 -7.02
CA ASP A 290 -28.63 -1.97 -7.42
C ASP A 290 -27.26 -1.32 -7.58
N ASP A 291 -26.33 -1.59 -6.65
CA ASP A 291 -24.95 -1.11 -6.75
C ASP A 291 -24.23 -1.66 -7.99
N LEU A 292 -24.45 -2.92 -8.34
CA LEU A 292 -23.88 -3.54 -9.55
C LEU A 292 -24.40 -2.89 -10.83
N MET A 293 -25.71 -2.62 -10.90
CA MET A 293 -26.32 -1.93 -12.03
C MET A 293 -25.79 -0.50 -12.17
N GLU A 294 -25.56 0.17 -11.05
CA GLU A 294 -25.14 1.57 -10.98
C GLU A 294 -23.62 1.75 -11.15
N SER A 295 -22.85 0.69 -10.90
CA SER A 295 -21.38 0.67 -10.95
C SER A 295 -20.76 1.32 -12.19
N PRO A 296 -21.30 1.17 -13.42
CA PRO A 296 -20.70 1.80 -14.60
C PRO A 296 -20.77 3.33 -14.53
N ARG A 297 -21.87 3.92 -14.05
CA ARG A 297 -21.99 5.39 -13.91
C ARG A 297 -21.05 5.89 -12.82
N VAL A 298 -21.02 5.21 -11.67
CA VAL A 298 -20.15 5.57 -10.54
C VAL A 298 -18.68 5.60 -10.98
N VAL A 299 -18.23 4.53 -11.65
CA VAL A 299 -16.85 4.44 -12.13
C VAL A 299 -16.54 5.45 -13.25
N ASP A 300 -17.41 5.64 -14.23
CA ASP A 300 -17.21 6.65 -15.31
C ASP A 300 -17.11 8.07 -14.72
N THR A 301 -17.94 8.40 -13.73
CA THR A 301 -17.93 9.70 -13.05
C THR A 301 -16.66 9.87 -12.22
N PHE A 302 -16.30 8.87 -11.42
CA PHE A 302 -15.09 8.90 -10.60
C PHE A 302 -13.82 9.05 -11.45
N LEU A 303 -13.69 8.26 -12.53
CA LEU A 303 -12.56 8.33 -13.46
C LEU A 303 -12.49 9.63 -14.26
N SER A 304 -13.63 10.30 -14.47
CA SER A 304 -13.68 11.55 -15.22
C SER A 304 -13.16 12.75 -14.40
N HIS A 305 -13.17 12.66 -13.07
CA HIS A 305 -12.74 13.75 -12.18
C HIS A 305 -11.22 13.98 -12.20
N SER A 306 -10.79 15.24 -12.16
CA SER A 306 -9.37 15.63 -12.27
C SER A 306 -8.50 15.03 -11.17
N VAL A 307 -8.93 15.14 -9.91
CA VAL A 307 -8.19 14.57 -8.76
C VAL A 307 -7.96 13.06 -8.91
N THR A 308 -8.92 12.32 -9.44
CA THR A 308 -8.80 10.87 -9.68
C THR A 308 -7.76 10.60 -10.76
N LYS A 309 -7.85 11.30 -11.90
CA LYS A 309 -6.87 11.17 -12.99
C LYS A 309 -5.45 11.46 -12.52
N ASN A 310 -5.28 12.55 -11.75
CA ASN A 310 -3.99 12.94 -11.18
C ASN A 310 -3.46 11.88 -10.21
N SER A 311 -4.33 11.37 -9.32
CA SER A 311 -3.98 10.34 -8.35
C SER A 311 -3.58 9.02 -9.02
N LEU A 312 -4.33 8.58 -10.04
CA LEU A 312 -4.02 7.37 -10.79
C LEU A 312 -2.72 7.50 -11.61
N ALA A 313 -2.45 8.69 -12.18
CA ALA A 313 -1.19 8.97 -12.88
C ALA A 313 0.01 8.96 -11.92
N TYR A 314 -0.15 9.55 -10.73
CA TYR A 314 0.86 9.50 -9.67
C TYR A 314 1.17 8.04 -9.26
N ILE A 315 0.13 7.24 -9.01
CA ILE A 315 0.27 5.83 -8.66
C ILE A 315 0.93 5.04 -9.80
N GLN A 316 0.58 5.32 -11.06
CA GLN A 316 1.20 4.71 -12.23
C GLN A 316 2.71 4.95 -12.24
N GLN A 317 3.13 6.21 -12.16
CA GLN A 317 4.55 6.57 -12.23
C GLN A 317 5.33 5.91 -11.10
N ARG A 318 4.80 5.96 -9.88
CA ARG A 318 5.42 5.35 -8.70
C ARG A 318 5.56 3.83 -8.83
N LYS A 319 4.51 3.14 -9.26
CA LYS A 319 4.51 1.68 -9.41
C LYS A 319 5.13 1.21 -10.73
N ALA A 320 5.71 2.13 -11.52
CA ALA A 320 6.26 1.87 -12.85
C ALA A 320 5.27 1.08 -13.76
N LEU A 321 3.98 1.40 -13.66
CA LEU A 321 2.95 0.74 -14.45
C LEU A 321 2.97 1.29 -15.87
N LYS A 322 2.74 0.41 -16.86
CA LYS A 322 2.63 0.81 -18.27
C LYS A 322 1.50 1.83 -18.51
N ARG A 323 0.49 1.84 -17.65
CA ARG A 323 -0.65 2.76 -17.69
C ARG A 323 -1.31 2.88 -16.31
N PRO A 324 -2.05 3.95 -16.02
CA PRO A 324 -2.93 4.06 -14.86
C PRO A 324 -3.96 2.93 -14.82
N VAL A 325 -4.25 2.47 -13.61
CA VAL A 325 -5.14 1.34 -13.33
C VAL A 325 -6.05 1.69 -12.17
N LEU A 326 -7.36 1.52 -12.34
CA LEU A 326 -8.30 1.45 -11.22
C LEU A 326 -8.72 0.00 -11.06
N GLU A 327 -8.58 -0.48 -9.84
CA GLU A 327 -9.15 -1.75 -9.41
C GLU A 327 -10.58 -1.51 -8.94
N VAL A 328 -11.48 -2.45 -9.24
CA VAL A 328 -12.85 -2.47 -8.71
C VAL A 328 -13.09 -3.86 -8.15
N MET A 329 -13.63 -3.92 -6.95
CA MET A 329 -14.07 -5.16 -6.35
C MET A 329 -15.57 -5.36 -6.57
N ILE A 330 -15.94 -6.61 -6.74
CA ILE A 330 -17.33 -7.00 -6.93
C ILE A 330 -17.62 -8.18 -5.99
N GLY A 331 -18.62 -8.00 -5.12
CA GLY A 331 -19.00 -8.96 -4.09
C GLY A 331 -20.02 -10.00 -4.60
N TYR A 332 -19.81 -11.28 -4.27
CA TYR A 332 -20.72 -12.38 -4.66
C TYR A 332 -21.71 -12.76 -3.55
N SER A 333 -21.29 -12.62 -2.29
CA SER A 333 -21.99 -13.23 -1.15
C SER A 333 -23.17 -12.42 -0.63
N ASP A 334 -23.13 -11.10 -0.75
CA ASP A 334 -24.25 -10.27 -0.31
C ASP A 334 -25.31 -10.15 -1.40
N SER A 335 -24.92 -10.07 -2.69
CA SER A 335 -25.90 -10.16 -3.79
C SER A 335 -26.69 -11.47 -3.77
N ASN A 336 -26.07 -12.59 -3.37
CA ASN A 336 -26.75 -13.87 -3.19
C ASN A 336 -27.86 -13.84 -2.15
N LYS A 337 -27.72 -13.00 -1.10
CA LYS A 337 -28.78 -12.80 -0.10
C LYS A 337 -29.91 -11.94 -0.66
N ASP A 338 -29.59 -11.02 -1.58
CA ASP A 338 -30.55 -10.06 -2.15
C ASP A 338 -31.40 -10.64 -3.29
N GLY A 339 -30.86 -11.50 -4.16
CA GLY A 339 -31.57 -11.97 -5.36
C GLY A 339 -31.44 -13.45 -5.72
N GLY A 340 -30.73 -14.25 -4.91
CA GLY A 340 -30.46 -15.67 -5.19
C GLY A 340 -29.34 -15.89 -6.22
N ILE A 341 -28.76 -17.09 -6.21
CA ILE A 341 -27.46 -17.40 -6.85
C ILE A 341 -27.43 -17.09 -8.37
N VAL A 342 -28.51 -17.39 -9.10
CA VAL A 342 -28.57 -17.21 -10.55
C VAL A 342 -28.65 -15.74 -10.94
N ALA A 343 -29.50 -14.97 -10.26
CA ALA A 343 -29.63 -13.53 -10.51
C ALA A 343 -28.31 -12.82 -10.17
N SER A 344 -27.71 -13.13 -9.03
CA SER A 344 -26.38 -12.61 -8.65
C SER A 344 -25.33 -12.89 -9.71
N ALA A 345 -25.22 -14.13 -10.18
CA ALA A 345 -24.25 -14.48 -11.22
C ALA A 345 -24.47 -13.69 -12.53
N TRP A 346 -25.73 -13.49 -12.92
CA TRP A 346 -26.10 -12.70 -14.10
C TRP A 346 -25.73 -11.22 -13.95
N TYR A 347 -26.14 -10.58 -12.84
CA TYR A 347 -25.84 -9.16 -12.60
C TYR A 347 -24.34 -8.91 -12.45
N LEU A 348 -23.59 -9.84 -11.85
CA LEU A 348 -22.14 -9.79 -11.80
C LEU A 348 -21.52 -9.82 -13.19
N TYR A 349 -21.94 -10.78 -14.03
CA TYR A 349 -21.46 -10.88 -15.41
C TYR A 349 -21.76 -9.59 -16.20
N HIS A 350 -23.00 -9.09 -16.09
CA HIS A 350 -23.42 -7.88 -16.77
C HIS A 350 -22.64 -6.64 -16.28
N ALA A 351 -22.45 -6.49 -14.97
CA ALA A 351 -21.66 -5.41 -14.39
C ALA A 351 -20.20 -5.46 -14.87
N GLN A 352 -19.58 -6.64 -14.93
CA GLN A 352 -18.23 -6.81 -15.46
C GLN A 352 -18.12 -6.40 -16.93
N GLN A 353 -19.09 -6.79 -17.76
CA GLN A 353 -19.13 -6.37 -19.16
C GLN A 353 -19.23 -4.84 -19.27
N LYS A 354 -20.15 -4.22 -18.53
CA LYS A 354 -20.35 -2.76 -18.55
C LYS A 354 -19.16 -1.97 -17.98
N LEU A 355 -18.53 -2.46 -16.92
CA LEU A 355 -17.31 -1.86 -16.38
C LEU A 355 -16.14 -1.98 -17.36
N SER A 356 -16.05 -3.09 -18.11
CA SER A 356 -15.08 -3.23 -19.19
C SER A 356 -15.32 -2.20 -20.29
N GLU A 357 -16.57 -2.02 -20.73
CA GLU A 357 -16.96 -0.99 -21.70
C GLU A 357 -16.59 0.43 -21.22
N VAL A 358 -16.84 0.76 -19.94
CA VAL A 358 -16.42 2.04 -19.32
C VAL A 358 -14.90 2.17 -19.32
N GLY A 359 -14.18 1.10 -18.99
CA GLY A 359 -12.72 1.08 -19.03
C GLY A 359 -12.17 1.32 -20.43
N GLU A 360 -12.76 0.70 -21.46
CA GLU A 360 -12.39 0.94 -22.86
C GLU A 360 -12.71 2.36 -23.32
N LYS A 361 -13.91 2.86 -23.02
CA LYS A 361 -14.33 4.23 -23.33
C LYS A 361 -13.40 5.24 -22.69
N THR A 362 -13.08 5.06 -21.41
CA THR A 362 -12.14 5.90 -20.67
C THR A 362 -10.74 5.80 -21.27
N ARG A 363 -10.29 4.59 -21.64
CA ARG A 363 -9.02 4.40 -22.35
C ARG A 363 -8.99 5.09 -23.71
N ARG A 364 -10.08 5.11 -24.47
CA ARG A 364 -10.13 5.83 -25.76
C ARG A 364 -10.13 7.34 -25.55
N ARG A 365 -10.86 7.84 -24.54
CA ARG A 365 -10.95 9.28 -24.21
C ARG A 365 -9.68 9.84 -23.57
N HIS A 366 -8.99 9.04 -22.76
CA HIS A 366 -7.90 9.49 -21.92
C HIS A 366 -6.59 8.72 -22.14
N GLN A 367 -6.51 7.82 -23.14
CA GLN A 367 -5.35 7.00 -23.56
C GLN A 367 -4.68 6.10 -22.50
N PHE A 368 -5.05 6.20 -21.22
CA PHE A 368 -4.25 5.76 -20.10
C PHE A 368 -5.04 4.94 -19.05
N PHE A 369 -5.86 3.96 -19.46
CA PHE A 369 -6.65 3.23 -18.44
C PHE A 369 -6.72 1.72 -18.67
N SER A 370 -6.61 0.96 -17.57
CA SER A 370 -6.96 -0.46 -17.47
C SER A 370 -7.80 -0.67 -16.22
N TRP A 371 -8.82 -1.51 -16.32
CA TRP A 371 -9.58 -2.00 -15.19
C TRP A 371 -9.10 -3.40 -14.79
N GLN A 372 -9.16 -3.73 -13.49
CA GLN A 372 -8.99 -5.09 -12.98
C GLN A 372 -10.10 -5.40 -11.98
N GLY A 373 -10.83 -6.49 -12.23
CA GLY A 373 -11.81 -7.03 -11.29
C GLY A 373 -11.15 -7.97 -10.28
N ARG A 374 -11.45 -7.79 -8.99
CA ARG A 374 -11.20 -8.84 -7.98
C ARG A 374 -12.51 -9.32 -7.38
N HIS A 375 -12.65 -10.64 -7.31
CA HIS A 375 -13.78 -11.29 -6.66
C HIS A 375 -13.54 -11.37 -5.15
N HIS A 376 -14.44 -10.80 -4.36
CA HIS A 376 -14.41 -11.00 -2.91
C HIS A 376 -15.15 -12.31 -2.57
N LYS A 377 -14.43 -13.26 -1.98
CA LYS A 377 -15.02 -14.38 -1.23
C LYS A 377 -14.91 -14.05 0.27
N PRO A 378 -16.01 -14.05 1.03
CA PRO A 378 -15.90 -13.94 2.49
C PRO A 378 -15.15 -15.17 3.02
N TRP A 379 -14.08 -14.92 3.78
CA TRP A 379 -13.35 -15.98 4.46
C TRP A 379 -14.17 -16.46 5.66
N CYS A 380 -14.77 -17.64 5.53
CA CYS A 380 -15.10 -18.53 6.65
C CYS A 380 -15.43 -19.93 6.12
N ARG A 381 -14.44 -20.84 6.18
CA ARG A 381 -14.59 -22.25 6.58
C ARG A 381 -13.21 -22.89 6.73
N ALA A 382 -12.71 -22.89 7.96
CA ALA A 382 -11.85 -23.96 8.43
C ALA A 382 -12.66 -25.25 8.55
N ASN A 383 -11.99 -26.38 8.29
CA ASN A 383 -12.43 -27.78 8.46
C ASN A 383 -13.48 -28.35 7.50
N THR A 384 -13.03 -29.18 6.57
CA THR A 384 -13.13 -30.66 6.73
C THR A 384 -12.23 -31.35 5.71
N LEU A 385 -11.11 -31.90 6.21
CA LEU A 385 -10.51 -33.11 5.64
C LEU A 385 -11.50 -34.25 5.87
N VAL A 386 -12.04 -34.85 4.81
CA VAL A 386 -12.46 -36.25 4.82
C VAL A 386 -12.30 -36.83 3.40
N SER A 387 -11.44 -37.85 3.34
CA SER A 387 -11.20 -38.89 2.31
C SER A 387 -10.96 -38.48 0.87
#